data_AF-A0A6G1SS14-F1
#
_entry.id   AF-A0A6G1SS14-F1
#
_cell.length_a   1.000
_cell.length_b   1.000
_cell.length_c   1.000
_cell.angle_alpha   90.00
_cell.angle_beta   90.00
_cell.angle_gamma   90.00
#
_symmetry.space_group_name_H-M   'P 1'
#
loop_
_entity.id
_entity.type
_entity.pdbx_description
1 polymer ?
#
loop_
_entity_poly.entity_id
_entity_poly.type
_entity_poly.pdbx_seq_one_letter_code
_entity_poly.pdbx_strand_id
1 'polypeptide(L)' 'MLERDADESGLSGTGEVVEGVEFWNGQVALTWRSPWTVVSVFPSIELVEQVHCRDSGRIVWLDDEHSPPPPDLSRYDHS' A
#
# COMPACT_ATOMS: atom_id res chain seq x y z
N MET A 1 2.88 -0.15 5.40
CA MET A 1 2.83 1.19 6.02
C MET A 1 3.68 2.16 5.20
N LEU A 2 3.21 3.40 4.95
CA LEU A 2 4.02 4.46 4.32
C LEU A 2 4.35 5.52 5.35
N GLU A 3 5.63 5.78 5.56
CA GLU A 3 6.10 6.90 6.36
C GLU A 3 6.52 8.04 5.44
N ARG A 4 6.06 9.27 5.72
CA ARG A 4 6.50 10.47 5.02
C ARG A 4 7.42 11.34 5.87
N ASP A 5 8.55 11.71 5.29
CA ASP A 5 9.57 12.55 5.94
C ASP A 5 9.30 14.05 5.76
N ALA A 6 8.60 14.45 4.69
CA ALA A 6 8.24 15.84 4.42
C ALA A 6 6.87 15.99 3.72
N ASP A 7 6.11 17.04 4.08
CA ASP A 7 4.84 17.37 3.44
C ASP A 7 4.90 18.66 2.61
N GLU A 8 5.33 18.53 1.35
CA GLU A 8 5.46 19.68 0.43
C GLU A 8 4.11 20.27 -0.01
N SER A 9 3.03 19.49 -0.01
CA SER A 9 1.70 19.94 -0.45
C SER A 9 0.85 20.50 0.69
N GLY A 10 1.21 20.21 1.95
CA GLY A 10 0.47 20.62 3.16
C GLY A 10 -0.88 19.92 3.35
N LEU A 11 -1.20 18.92 2.52
CA LEU A 11 -2.48 18.22 2.52
C LEU A 11 -2.47 16.92 3.33
N SER A 12 -1.30 16.37 3.63
CA SER A 12 -1.16 14.97 4.06
C SER A 12 -0.48 14.79 5.42
N GLY A 13 0.27 15.78 5.89
CA GLY A 13 1.10 15.67 7.10
C GLY A 13 2.34 14.78 6.92
N THR A 14 3.13 14.67 7.98
CA THR A 14 4.31 13.78 8.08
C THR A 14 4.03 12.61 9.03
N GLY A 15 4.83 11.54 8.96
CA GLY A 15 4.63 10.31 9.75
C GLY A 15 3.85 9.21 9.02
N GLU A 16 3.12 8.38 9.76
CA GLU A 16 2.32 7.26 9.22
C GLU A 16 1.08 7.78 8.50
N VAL A 17 1.22 8.01 7.19
CA VAL A 17 0.18 8.63 6.37
C VAL A 17 -0.72 7.62 5.67
N VAL A 18 -0.28 6.36 5.58
CA VAL A 18 -1.00 5.27 4.89
C VAL A 18 -0.75 3.93 5.58
N GLU A 19 -1.82 3.17 5.74
CA GLU A 19 -1.79 1.74 6.03
C GLU A 19 -2.43 0.97 4.86
N GLY A 20 -2.08 -0.30 4.69
CA GLY A 20 -2.56 -1.07 3.54
C GLY A 20 -1.99 -2.47 3.48
N VAL A 21 -2.44 -3.23 2.48
CA VAL A 21 -2.06 -4.62 2.26
C VAL A 21 -1.67 -4.84 0.81
N GLU A 22 -0.70 -5.72 0.59
CA GLU A 22 -0.45 -6.32 -0.71
C GLU A 22 -1.14 -7.69 -0.77
N PHE A 23 -1.90 -7.93 -1.82
CA PHE A 23 -2.53 -9.21 -2.08
C PHE A 23 -1.55 -10.15 -2.76
N TRP A 24 -1.80 -11.45 -2.66
CA TRP A 24 -1.00 -12.50 -3.28
C TRP A 24 -0.77 -12.33 -4.80
N ASN A 25 -1.64 -11.58 -5.49
CA ASN A 25 -1.55 -11.29 -6.92
C ASN A 25 -0.72 -10.03 -7.25
N GLY A 26 -0.07 -9.44 -6.24
CA GLY A 26 0.74 -8.23 -6.36
C GLY A 26 -0.06 -6.92 -6.30
N GLN A 27 -1.40 -6.96 -6.33
CA GLN A 27 -2.18 -5.73 -6.20
C GLN A 27 -2.12 -5.19 -4.76
N VAL A 28 -2.22 -3.88 -4.61
CA VAL A 28 -2.11 -3.21 -3.31
C VAL A 28 -3.36 -2.39 -3.03
N ALA A 29 -3.92 -2.52 -1.83
CA ALA A 29 -4.95 -1.62 -1.32
C ALA A 29 -4.39 -0.76 -0.19
N LEU A 30 -4.56 0.56 -0.31
CA LEU A 30 -4.09 1.56 0.64
C LEU A 30 -5.25 2.37 1.19
N THR A 31 -5.25 2.66 2.49
CA THR A 31 -6.11 3.66 3.11
C THR A 31 -5.28 4.84 3.57
N TRP A 32 -5.61 6.02 3.04
CA TRP A 32 -4.91 7.26 3.34
C TRP A 32 -5.48 7.86 4.62
N ARG A 33 -4.65 8.06 5.65
CA ARG A 33 -5.06 8.60 6.97
C ARG A 33 -5.28 10.12 6.96
N SER A 34 -5.49 10.70 5.77
CA SER A 34 -5.93 12.08 5.61
C SER A 34 -7.38 12.26 6.09
N PRO A 35 -7.88 13.50 6.28
CA PRO A 35 -9.23 13.75 6.83
C PRO A 35 -10.36 13.07 6.06
N TRP A 36 -10.11 12.66 4.81
CA TRP A 36 -11.09 12.12 3.88
C TRP A 36 -11.08 10.59 3.80
N THR A 37 -10.13 9.92 4.48
CA THR A 37 -10.05 8.44 4.61
C THR A 37 -10.33 7.70 3.30
N VAL A 38 -9.59 8.06 2.25
CA VAL A 38 -9.78 7.50 0.91
C VAL A 38 -9.10 6.14 0.81
N VAL A 39 -9.75 5.18 0.15
CA VAL A 39 -9.14 3.90 -0.24
C VAL A 39 -8.73 3.96 -1.71
N SER A 40 -7.51 3.51 -2.01
CA SER A 40 -6.97 3.44 -3.37
C SER A 40 -6.40 2.07 -3.65
N VAL A 41 -6.57 1.59 -4.88
CA VAL A 41 -6.05 0.29 -5.34
C VAL A 41 -5.02 0.51 -6.43
N PHE A 42 -3.87 -0.15 -6.29
CA PHE A 42 -2.74 -0.07 -7.22
C PHE A 42 -2.39 -1.46 -7.76
N PRO A 43 -1.82 -1.54 -8.98
CA PRO A 43 -1.39 -2.81 -9.57
C PRO A 43 -0.17 -3.43 -8.87
N SER A 44 0.70 -2.63 -8.23
CA SER A 44 1.88 -3.11 -7.52
C SER A 44 2.41 -2.11 -6.50
N ILE A 45 3.20 -2.60 -5.54
CA ILE A 45 3.84 -1.76 -4.53
C ILE A 45 4.94 -0.86 -5.11
N GLU A 46 5.63 -1.29 -6.17
CA GLU A 46 6.62 -0.49 -6.87
C GLU A 46 5.99 0.74 -7.54
N LEU A 47 4.75 0.62 -8.05
CA LEU A 47 4.05 1.78 -8.59
C LEU A 47 3.72 2.79 -7.49
N VAL A 48 3.30 2.31 -6.31
CA VAL A 48 3.07 3.16 -5.13
C VAL A 48 4.37 3.87 -4.76
N GLU A 49 5.50 3.16 -4.73
CA GLU A 49 6.80 3.73 -4.42
C GLU A 49 7.20 4.82 -5.41
N GLN A 50 7.08 4.54 -6.72
CA GLN A 50 7.45 5.46 -7.79
C GLN A 50 6.62 6.75 -7.81
N VAL A 51 5.33 6.66 -7.48
CA VAL A 51 4.38 7.79 -7.58
C VAL A 51 4.28 8.56 -6.27
N HIS A 52 4.34 7.88 -5.12
CA HIS A 52 4.03 8.48 -3.83
C HIS A 52 5.21 8.57 -2.86
N CYS A 53 6.30 7.82 -3.08
CA CYS A 53 7.40 7.72 -2.11
C CYS A 53 8.70 8.38 -2.60
N ARG A 54 8.92 8.46 -3.91
CA ARG A 54 10.18 8.83 -4.58
C ARG A 54 11.13 9.75 -3.80
N ASP A 55 10.66 10.91 -3.34
CA ASP A 55 11.48 11.90 -2.64
C ASP A 55 10.96 12.27 -1.23
N SER A 56 9.84 11.68 -0.80
CA SER A 56 9.11 12.18 0.38
C SER A 56 8.65 11.11 1.37
N GLY A 57 8.91 9.83 1.11
CA GLY A 57 8.55 8.75 2.03
C GLY A 57 9.12 7.39 1.69
N ARG A 58 8.86 6.41 2.55
CA ARG A 58 9.33 5.02 2.39
C ARG A 58 8.28 4.00 2.82
N ILE A 59 8.32 2.84 2.17
CA ILE A 59 7.44 1.73 2.48
C ILE A 59 8.05 0.90 3.60
N VAL A 60 7.25 0.66 4.65
CA VAL A 60 7.56 -0.17 5.80
C VAL A 60 6.63 -1.38 5.79
N TRP A 61 7.21 -2.57 5.67
CA TRP A 61 6.49 -3.85 5.79
C TRP A 61 6.35 -4.22 7.26
N LEU A 62 5.15 -4.63 7.67
CA LEU A 62 4.86 -4.98 9.06
C LEU A 62 4.98 -6.49 9.33
N ASP A 63 4.89 -7.31 8.28
CA ASP A 63 5.00 -8.76 8.36
C ASP A 63 6.40 -9.22 7.96
N ASP A 64 6.99 -10.15 8.72
CA ASP A 64 8.32 -10.72 8.45
C ASP A 64 8.32 -11.76 7.30
N GLU A 65 7.14 -12.29 6.91
CA GLU A 65 6.99 -13.32 5.89
C GLU A 65 6.40 -12.74 4.59
N HIS A 66 7.27 -12.22 3.73
CA HIS A 66 6.88 -11.82 2.38
C HIS A 66 6.75 -13.05 1.48
N SER A 67 5.61 -13.74 1.57
CA SER A 67 4.85 -14.41 0.49
C SER A 67 4.11 -15.64 1.05
N PRO A 68 2.79 -15.57 1.30
CA PRO A 68 1.99 -16.79 1.40
C PRO A 68 2.00 -17.49 0.02
N PRO A 69 2.02 -18.84 -0.02
CA PRO A 69 1.92 -19.57 -1.28
C PRO A 69 0.68 -19.11 -2.05
N PRO A 70 0.72 -19.09 -3.40
CA PRO A 70 -0.43 -18.68 -4.20
C PRO A 70 -1.66 -19.50 -3.77
N PRO A 71 -2.81 -18.85 -3.57
CA PRO A 71 -4.00 -19.53 -3.08
C PRO A 71 -4.40 -20.63 -4.06
N ASP A 72 -4.93 -21.72 -3.51
CA ASP A 72 -5.59 -22.75 -4.30
C ASP A 72 -6.88 -22.18 -4.92
N LEU A 73 -6.78 -21.73 -6.17
CA LEU A 73 -7.89 -21.13 -6.90
C LEU A 73 -8.94 -22.15 -7.36
N SER A 74 -8.70 -23.46 -7.17
CA SER A 74 -9.68 -24.50 -7.53
C SER A 74 -11.03 -24.34 -6.82
N ARG A 75 -11.06 -23.62 -5.69
CA ARG A 75 -12.28 -23.31 -4.93
C ARG A 75 -13.17 -22.24 -5.54
N TYR A 76 -12.66 -21.47 -6.51
CA TYR A 76 -13.41 -20.42 -7.21
C TYR A 76 -13.93 -20.88 -8.59
N ASP A 77 -13.67 -22.14 -8.98
CA ASP A 77 -14.17 -22.76 -10.23
C ASP A 77 -15.63 -23.24 -10.12
N HIS A 78 -16.48 -22.42 -9.49
CA HIS A 78 -17.93 -22.66 -9.44
C HIS A 78 -18.63 -21.70 -10.39
N SER A 79 -18.77 -22.18 -11.64
CA SER A 79 -19.72 -21.85 -12.73
C SER A 79 -20.35 -20.45 -12.78
#